data_AF-A0A6F9Y4B6-F1
#
_entry.id   AF-A0A6F9Y4B6-F1
#
_cell.length_a   1.000
_cell.length_b   1.000
_cell.length_c   1.000
_cell.angle_alpha   90.00
_cell.angle_beta   90.00
_cell.angle_gamma   90.00
#
_symmetry.space_group_name_H-M   'P 1'
#
loop_
_entity.id
_entity.type
_entity.pdbx_description
1 polymer ?
#
loop_
_entity_poly.entity_id
_entity_poly.type
_entity_poly.pdbx_seq_one_letter_code
_entity_poly.pdbx_strand_id
1 'polypeptide(L)' 'MSRRKQCYIAYNQADEFLALGTVDEVASALGVTVNAVKSKMSHWKRGDIKNPRIKIYKVEEDESC' A
#
# COMPACT_ATOMS: atom_id res chain seq x y z
N MET A 1 -14.27 -18.90 8.25
CA MET A 1 -13.90 -17.96 7.17
C MET A 1 -12.48 -17.48 7.42
N SER A 2 -11.48 -18.05 6.75
CA SER A 2 -10.12 -17.49 6.80
C SER A 2 -10.17 -16.09 6.23
N ARG A 3 -9.93 -15.06 7.05
CA ARG A 3 -9.71 -13.70 6.55
C ARG A 3 -8.43 -13.76 5.73
N ARG A 4 -8.55 -13.85 4.40
CA ARG A 4 -7.40 -13.73 3.48
C ARG A 4 -6.65 -12.45 3.86
N LYS A 5 -5.35 -12.56 4.16
CA LYS A 5 -4.53 -11.38 4.45
C LYS A 5 -4.41 -10.59 3.16
N GLN A 6 -4.84 -9.34 3.20
CA GLN A 6 -4.75 -8.44 2.05
C GLN A 6 -3.30 -7.98 1.92
N CYS A 7 -2.65 -8.26 0.79
CA CYS A 7 -1.31 -7.77 0.52
C CYS A 7 -1.29 -6.51 -0.34
N TYR A 8 -0.25 -5.72 -0.09
CA TYR A 8 -0.06 -4.40 -0.64
C TYR A 8 1.38 -4.25 -1.07
N ILE A 9 1.56 -3.54 -2.18
CA ILE A 9 2.88 -3.17 -2.69
C ILE A 9 2.98 -1.66 -2.75
N ALA A 10 4.12 -1.13 -2.32
CA ALA A 10 4.40 0.30 -2.28
C ALA A 10 5.58 0.64 -3.18
N TYR A 11 5.41 1.70 -3.95
CA TYR A 11 6.43 2.30 -4.82
C TYR A 11 6.58 3.78 -4.51
N ASN A 12 7.77 4.34 -4.75
CA ASN A 12 7.95 5.78 -4.71
C ASN A 12 7.48 6.45 -6.02
N GLN A 13 7.67 7.76 -6.12
CA GLN A 13 7.28 8.54 -7.30
C GLN A 13 8.08 8.17 -8.57
N ALA A 14 9.29 7.63 -8.42
CA ALA A 14 10.14 7.14 -9.51
C ALA A 14 9.85 5.66 -9.87
N ASP A 15 8.77 5.09 -9.34
CA ASP A 15 8.39 3.68 -9.51
C ASP A 15 9.43 2.69 -8.95
N GLU A 16 10.27 3.12 -8.00
CA GLU A 16 11.16 2.23 -7.26
C GLU A 16 10.39 1.50 -6.16
N PHE A 17 10.65 0.21 -6.02
CA PHE A 17 10.05 -0.65 -5.00
C PHE A 17 10.44 -0.21 -3.59
N LEU A 18 9.46 -0.11 -2.70
CA LEU A 18 9.67 0.22 -1.29
C LEU A 18 9.35 -0.95 -0.35
N ALA A 19 8.20 -1.61 -0.55
CA ALA A 19 7.72 -2.66 0.34
C ALA A 19 6.65 -3.54 -0.30
N LEU A 20 6.58 -4.80 0.14
CA LEU A 20 5.51 -5.76 -0.13
C LEU A 20 5.11 -6.42 1.18
N GLY A 21 3.80 -6.49 1.45
CA GLY A 21 3.28 -7.21 2.61
C GLY A 21 1.90 -6.74 3.03
N THR A 22 1.54 -7.03 4.28
CA THR A 22 0.32 -6.52 4.91
C THR A 22 0.39 -4.99 5.08
N VAL A 23 -0.76 -4.38 5.38
CA VAL A 23 -0.83 -2.93 5.60
C VAL A 23 0.06 -2.46 6.75
N ASP A 24 0.24 -3.29 7.78
CA ASP A 24 1.10 -3.03 8.93
C ASP A 24 2.58 -3.10 8.55
N GLU A 25 2.98 -4.09 7.76
CA GLU A 25 4.36 -4.21 7.26
C GLU A 25 4.72 -3.06 6.33
N VAL A 26 3.83 -2.68 5.42
CA VAL A 26 4.02 -1.51 4.55
C VAL A 26 4.09 -0.22 5.37
N ALA A 27 3.24 -0.05 6.38
CA ALA A 27 3.28 1.12 7.25
C ALA A 27 4.62 1.21 8.01
N SER A 28 5.10 0.09 8.54
CA SER A 28 6.39 -0.04 9.21
C SER A 28 7.55 0.31 8.27
N ALA A 29 7.60 -0.29 7.08
CA ALA A 29 8.65 -0.05 6.09
C ALA A 29 8.70 1.42 5.61
N LEU A 30 7.54 2.07 5.53
CA LEU A 30 7.45 3.49 5.15
C LEU A 30 7.62 4.45 6.33
N GLY A 31 7.73 3.97 7.57
CA GLY A 31 7.83 4.80 8.76
C GLY A 31 6.57 5.66 9.03
N VAL A 32 5.39 5.16 8.67
CA VAL A 32 4.11 5.87 8.80
C VAL A 32 3.08 5.04 9.57
N THR A 33 1.95 5.64 9.92
CA THR A 33 0.84 4.91 10.55
C THR A 33 0.01 4.15 9.50
N VAL A 34 -0.61 3.04 9.92
CA VAL A 34 -1.56 2.27 9.09
C VAL A 34 -2.70 3.16 8.56
N ASN A 35 -3.19 4.10 9.38
CA ASN A 35 -4.22 5.05 8.93
C ASN A 35 -3.73 5.96 7.81
N ALA A 36 -2.47 6.39 7.84
CA ALA A 36 -1.88 7.18 6.76
C ALA A 36 -1.81 6.38 5.46
N VAL A 37 -1.45 5.10 5.53
CA VAL A 37 -1.45 4.18 4.38
C VAL A 37 -2.88 4.04 3.80
N LYS A 38 -3.88 3.75 4.64
CA LYS A 38 -5.29 3.62 4.21
C LYS A 38 -5.83 4.92 3.61
N SER A 39 -5.55 6.06 4.23
CA SER A 39 -5.95 7.37 3.72
C SER A 39 -5.33 7.65 2.35
N LYS A 40 -4.02 7.43 2.18
CA LYS A 40 -3.33 7.61 0.88
C LYS A 40 -3.94 6.74 -0.21
N MET A 41 -4.19 5.46 0.08
CA MET A 41 -4.86 4.56 -0.87
C MET A 41 -6.27 5.05 -1.24
N SER A 42 -7.05 5.52 -0.26
CA SER A 42 -8.40 6.01 -0.52
C SER A 42 -8.40 7.28 -1.37
N HIS A 43 -7.51 8.23 -1.09
CA HIS A 43 -7.39 9.47 -1.86
C HIS A 43 -6.90 9.19 -3.28
N TRP A 44 -5.95 8.27 -3.44
CA TRP A 44 -5.50 7.82 -4.76
C TRP A 44 -6.65 7.16 -5.54
N LYS A 45 -7.38 6.23 -4.92
CA LYS A 45 -8.53 5.56 -5.56
C LYS A 45 -9.63 6.53 -5.98
N ARG A 46 -9.84 7.61 -5.22
CA ARG A 46 -10.82 8.67 -5.54
C ARG A 46 -10.33 9.65 -6.62
N GLY A 47 -9.05 9.63 -6.97
CA GLY A 47 -8.45 10.60 -7.88
C GLY A 47 -8.15 11.96 -7.24
N ASP A 48 -8.21 12.06 -5.90
CA ASP A 48 -7.92 13.30 -5.17
C ASP A 48 -6.44 13.72 -5.30
N ILE A 49 -5.57 12.74 -5.52
CA ILE A 49 -4.13 12.94 -5.68
C ILE A 49 -3.75 12.57 -7.10
N LYS A 50 -3.31 13.53 -7.91
CA LYS A 50 -2.83 13.28 -9.28
C LYS A 50 -1.40 12.75 -9.33
N ASN A 51 -0.56 13.12 -8.36
CA ASN A 51 0.87 12.75 -8.34
C ASN A 51 1.33 12.40 -6.92
N PRO A 52 1.02 11.18 -6.42
CA PRO A 52 1.38 10.79 -5.07
C PRO A 52 2.88 10.54 -4.94
N ARG A 53 3.48 10.98 -3.82
CA ARG A 53 4.88 10.68 -3.48
C ARG A 53 5.13 9.18 -3.28
N ILE A 54 4.10 8.46 -2.85
CA ILE A 54 4.11 7.01 -2.63
C ILE A 54 2.84 6.45 -3.26
N LYS A 55 3.00 5.51 -4.19
CA LYS A 55 1.92 4.77 -4.84
C LYS A 55 1.76 3.45 -4.08
N ILE A 56 0.57 3.15 -3.60
CA ILE A 56 0.28 1.91 -2.86
C ILE A 56 -0.84 1.18 -3.58
N TYR A 57 -0.57 -0.05 -3.98
CA TYR A 57 -1.50 -0.90 -4.71
C TYR A 57 -1.87 -2.11 -3.88
N LYS A 58 -3.14 -2.51 -3.97
CA LYS A 58 -3.58 -3.79 -3.45
C LYS A 58 -3.18 -4.88 -4.45
N VAL A 59 -2.49 -5.89 -3.96
CA VAL A 59 -2.15 -7.08 -4.74
C VAL A 59 -3.33 -8.04 -4.63
N GLU A 60 -3.87 -8.45 -5.79
CA GLU A 60 -4.87 -9.52 -5.84
C GLU A 60 -4.12 -10.86 -5.79
N GLU A 61 -4.40 -11.64 -4.75
CA GLU A 61 -3.94 -13.02 -4.46
C GLU A 61 -2.68 -13.49 -5.19
N ASP A 62 -1.53 -13.36 -4.52
CA ASP A 62 -0.36 -14.18 -4.77
C ASP A 62 -0.15 -15.06 -3.52
N GLU A 63 0.14 -16.35 -3.69
CA GLU A 63 0.27 -17.38 -2.63
C GLU A 63 1.40 -17.11 -1.60
N SER A 64 2.00 -15.91 -1.64
CA SER A 64 3.23 -15.54 -0.96
C SER A 64 3.02 -14.63 0.29
N CYS A 65 1.77 -14.52 0.79
CA CYS A 65 1.37 -13.76 1.98
C CYS A 65 0.42 -14.56 2.90
#